data_AF-A0A6L8A7F7-F1
#
_entry.id   AF-A0A6L8A7F7-F1
#
_cell.length_a   1.000
_cell.length_b   1.000
_cell.length_c   1.000
_cell.angle_alpha   90.00
_cell.angle_beta   90.00
_cell.angle_gamma   90.00
#
_symmetry.space_group_name_H-M   'P 1'
#
loop_
_entity.id
_entity.type
_entity.pdbx_description
1 polymer ?
#
loop_
_entity_poly.entity_id
_entity_poly.type
_entity_poly.pdbx_seq_one_letter_code
_entity_poly.pdbx_strand_id
1 'polypeptide(L)'
;LATRHKAFGYYAHRYGFRELALQGFSTTEAIRPAVLANLRRKLAEANVVVLFPEQDPPGRSLQVIAQQTGIPLSPQHLIADGLAAGQSTVETFVGNTCAITNGLQGQCDEAAGEALVRRWGMLADHTHSTAAAAAS
;
A
#
# COMPACT_ATOMS: atom_id res chain seq x y z
N LEU A 1 4.64 -7.62 -2.60
CA LEU A 1 4.19 -6.22 -2.53
C LEU A 1 5.20 -5.33 -3.25
N ALA A 2 4.89 -4.92 -4.48
CA ALA A 2 5.78 -4.08 -5.28
C ALA A 2 5.30 -2.62 -5.24
N THR A 3 6.12 -1.72 -4.70
CA THR A 3 5.83 -0.30 -4.47
C THR A 3 7.00 0.56 -4.96
N ARG A 4 6.84 1.89 -5.02
CA ARG A 4 7.91 2.77 -5.50
C ARG A 4 9.04 2.88 -4.46
N HIS A 5 8.73 3.06 -3.18
CA HIS A 5 9.73 3.08 -2.11
C HIS A 5 9.45 2.01 -1.04
N LYS A 6 10.44 1.82 -0.15
CA LYS A 6 10.43 0.78 0.88
C LYS A 6 9.77 1.29 2.17
N ALA A 7 8.47 1.11 2.31
CA ALA A 7 7.69 1.58 3.47
C ALA A 7 6.90 0.47 4.18
N PHE A 8 6.71 -0.68 3.56
CA PHE A 8 5.87 -1.77 4.04
C PHE A 8 6.68 -2.94 4.62
N GLY A 9 7.99 -2.75 4.86
CA GLY A 9 8.88 -3.84 5.29
C GLY A 9 8.44 -4.54 6.58
N TYR A 10 8.02 -3.78 7.60
CA TYR A 10 7.49 -4.35 8.84
C TYR A 10 6.18 -5.11 8.62
N TYR A 11 5.28 -4.55 7.81
CA TYR A 11 4.00 -5.18 7.46
C TYR A 11 4.24 -6.51 6.72
N ALA A 12 5.08 -6.48 5.69
CA ALA A 12 5.45 -7.64 4.89
C ALA A 12 6.08 -8.75 5.76
N HIS A 13 7.00 -8.37 6.64
CA HIS A 13 7.61 -9.30 7.61
C HIS A 13 6.57 -9.92 8.56
N ARG A 14 5.65 -9.11 9.12
CA ARG A 14 4.63 -9.57 10.06
C ARG A 14 3.66 -10.58 9.44
N TYR A 15 3.35 -10.44 8.16
CA TYR A 15 2.36 -11.25 7.45
C TYR A 15 2.98 -12.25 6.45
N GLY A 16 4.30 -12.44 6.48
CA GLY A 16 4.96 -13.53 5.77
C GLY A 16 5.08 -13.37 4.26
N PHE A 17 5.12 -12.13 3.74
CA PHE A 17 5.33 -11.88 2.31
C PHE A 17 6.50 -10.93 2.05
N ARG A 18 6.92 -10.82 0.79
CA ARG A 18 8.06 -9.98 0.38
C ARG A 18 7.63 -8.60 -0.09
N GLU A 19 8.30 -7.57 0.41
CA GLU A 19 8.30 -6.24 -0.16
C GLU A 19 9.37 -6.12 -1.27
N LEU A 20 9.03 -5.43 -2.36
CA LEU A 20 9.96 -5.09 -3.44
C LEU A 20 9.82 -3.60 -3.76
N ALA A 21 10.80 -2.80 -3.34
CA ALA A 21 10.87 -1.40 -3.71
C ALA A 21 11.45 -1.21 -5.11
N LEU A 22 10.80 -0.39 -5.93
CA LEU A 22 11.17 -0.11 -7.32
C LEU A 22 12.00 1.17 -7.50
N GLN A 23 12.42 1.82 -6.41
CA GLN A 23 13.16 3.08 -6.44
C GLN A 23 14.42 3.03 -7.33
N GLY A 24 15.09 1.88 -7.41
CA GLY A 24 16.23 1.65 -8.30
C GLY A 24 15.91 1.64 -9.81
N PHE A 25 14.63 1.74 -10.18
CA PHE A 25 14.12 1.77 -11.56
C PHE A 25 13.32 3.06 -11.86
N SER A 26 13.45 4.08 -11.01
CA SER A 26 12.69 5.33 -11.16
C SER A 26 13.10 6.09 -12.42
N THR A 27 12.19 6.21 -13.37
CA THR A 27 12.35 6.98 -14.62
C THR A 27 11.00 7.49 -15.10
N THR A 28 10.95 8.72 -15.63
CA THR A 28 9.76 9.26 -16.32
C THR A 28 9.77 9.00 -17.83
N GLU A 29 10.88 8.48 -18.34
CA GLU A 29 11.13 8.13 -19.74
C GLU A 29 11.19 6.60 -19.93
N ALA A 30 11.23 6.15 -21.18
CA ALA A 30 11.36 4.74 -21.52
C ALA A 30 12.61 4.09 -20.88
N ILE A 31 12.40 2.95 -20.21
CA ILE A 31 13.48 2.16 -19.62
C ILE A 31 14.32 1.52 -20.73
N ARG A 32 15.65 1.69 -20.67
CA ARG A 32 16.59 1.08 -21.62
C ARG A 32 16.48 -0.45 -21.61
N PRO A 33 16.68 -1.15 -22.75
CA PRO A 33 16.43 -2.59 -22.87
C PRO A 33 17.11 -3.46 -21.79
N ALA A 34 18.40 -3.23 -21.49
CA ALA A 34 19.12 -3.98 -20.48
C ALA A 34 18.58 -3.79 -19.05
N VAL A 35 18.14 -2.56 -18.74
CA VAL A 35 17.54 -2.24 -17.43
C VAL A 35 16.14 -2.86 -17.33
N LEU A 36 15.36 -2.82 -18.42
CA LEU A 36 14.03 -3.43 -18.48
C LEU A 36 14.11 -4.95 -18.33
N ALA A 37 15.09 -5.61 -18.95
CA ALA A 37 15.33 -7.04 -18.79
C ALA A 37 15.64 -7.41 -17.32
N ASN A 38 16.50 -6.62 -16.66
CA ASN A 38 16.80 -6.81 -15.23
C ASN A 38 15.56 -6.59 -14.35
N LEU A 39 14.78 -5.54 -14.62
CA LEU A 39 13.53 -5.26 -13.93
C LEU A 39 12.53 -6.42 -14.06
N ARG A 40 12.27 -6.89 -15.28
CA ARG A 40 11.38 -8.03 -15.54
C ARG A 40 11.83 -9.28 -14.80
N ARG A 41 13.13 -9.58 -14.80
CA ARG A 41 13.69 -10.71 -14.03
C ARG A 41 13.40 -10.56 -12.53
N LYS A 42 13.70 -9.39 -11.93
CA LYS A 42 13.44 -9.16 -10.50
C LYS A 42 11.96 -9.26 -10.14
N LEU A 43 11.07 -8.76 -10.99
CA LEU A 43 9.62 -8.84 -10.81
C LEU A 43 9.13 -10.29 -10.89
N ALA A 44 9.66 -11.08 -11.83
CA ALA A 44 9.34 -12.49 -11.99
C ALA A 44 9.85 -13.34 -10.80
N GLU A 45 11.10 -13.16 -10.38
CA GLU A 45 11.69 -13.84 -9.20
C GLU A 45 10.90 -13.55 -7.91
N ALA A 46 10.30 -12.36 -7.82
CA ALA A 46 9.47 -11.95 -6.69
C ALA A 46 7.97 -12.29 -6.86
N ASN A 47 7.58 -12.97 -7.94
CA ASN A 47 6.19 -13.31 -8.28
C ASN A 47 5.25 -12.09 -8.22
N VAL A 48 5.68 -10.96 -8.78
CA VAL A 48 4.87 -9.74 -8.78
C VAL A 48 3.74 -9.86 -9.80
N VAL A 49 2.51 -9.80 -9.30
CA VAL A 49 1.28 -9.85 -10.11
C VAL A 49 0.61 -8.49 -10.29
N VAL A 50 0.95 -7.52 -9.43
CA VAL A 50 0.40 -6.16 -9.42
C VAL A 50 1.42 -5.17 -8.87
N LEU A 51 1.39 -3.94 -9.37
CA LEU A 51 2.18 -2.81 -8.89
C LEU A 51 1.29 -1.88 -8.08
N PHE A 52 1.69 -1.52 -6.87
CA PHE A 52 0.89 -0.67 -5.99
C PHE A 52 1.33 0.80 -6.09
N PRO A 53 0.45 1.71 -6.55
CA PRO A 53 0.67 3.15 -6.43
C PRO A 53 0.72 3.57 -4.97
N GLU A 54 1.42 4.66 -4.67
CA GLU A 54 1.49 5.26 -3.33
C GLU A 54 0.81 6.64 -3.28
N GLN A 55 0.14 7.00 -4.36
CA GLN A 55 -0.50 8.28 -4.60
C GLN A 55 -1.55 8.09 -5.70
N ASP A 56 -2.56 8.94 -5.69
CA ASP A 56 -3.58 9.03 -6.72
C ASP A 56 -3.62 10.47 -7.25
N PRO A 57 -3.30 10.70 -8.55
CA PRO A 57 -3.00 9.71 -9.58
C PRO A 57 -1.63 9.02 -9.40
N PRO A 58 -1.45 7.79 -9.91
CA PRO A 58 -0.16 7.09 -9.84
C PRO A 58 0.96 7.90 -10.48
N GLY A 59 2.12 7.97 -9.81
CA GLY A 59 3.28 8.70 -10.32
C GLY A 59 3.76 8.18 -11.68
N ARG A 60 4.23 9.09 -12.54
CA ARG A 60 4.60 8.80 -13.94
C ARG A 60 5.58 7.62 -14.07
N SER A 61 6.54 7.51 -13.16
CA SER A 61 7.51 6.40 -13.22
C SER A 61 6.87 5.03 -13.02
N LEU A 62 5.93 4.90 -12.10
CA LEU A 62 5.25 3.63 -11.88
C LEU A 62 4.36 3.26 -13.09
N GLN A 63 3.75 4.26 -13.73
CA GLN A 63 3.01 4.07 -14.98
C GLN A 63 3.90 3.55 -16.12
N VAL A 64 5.11 4.11 -16.28
CA VAL A 64 6.08 3.63 -17.29
C VAL A 64 6.48 2.19 -17.01
N ILE A 65 6.75 1.85 -15.73
CA ILE A 65 7.07 0.48 -15.33
C ILE A 65 5.91 -0.46 -15.66
N ALA A 66 4.67 -0.11 -15.28
CA ALA A 66 3.49 -0.90 -15.60
C ALA A 66 3.36 -1.15 -17.12
N GLN A 67 3.45 -0.07 -17.91
CA GLN A 67 3.33 -0.13 -19.36
C GLN A 67 4.41 -1.03 -20.01
N GLN A 68 5.67 -0.91 -19.59
CA GLN A 68 6.77 -1.65 -20.23
C GLN A 68 6.96 -3.06 -19.68
N THR A 69 6.48 -3.35 -18.47
CA THR A 69 6.53 -4.71 -17.89
C THR A 69 5.29 -5.53 -18.21
N GLY A 70 4.17 -4.88 -18.49
CA GLY A 70 2.87 -5.53 -18.67
C GLY A 70 2.17 -5.89 -17.36
N ILE A 71 2.75 -5.54 -16.21
CA ILE A 71 2.14 -5.77 -14.89
C ILE A 71 1.15 -4.64 -14.61
N PRO A 72 -0.12 -4.95 -14.26
CA PRO A 72 -1.12 -3.93 -14.01
C PRO A 72 -0.83 -3.12 -12.73
N LEU A 73 -1.35 -1.89 -12.69
CA LEU A 73 -1.43 -1.11 -11.46
C LEU A 73 -2.62 -1.59 -10.62
N SER A 74 -2.45 -1.64 -9.31
CA SER A 74 -3.57 -1.76 -8.37
C SER A 74 -4.54 -0.59 -8.57
N PRO A 75 -5.86 -0.82 -8.59
CA PRO A 75 -6.85 0.26 -8.69
C PRO A 75 -6.83 1.16 -7.45
N GLN A 76 -6.38 0.64 -6.30
CA GLN A 76 -6.24 1.39 -5.07
C GLN A 76 -4.77 1.70 -4.81
N HIS A 77 -4.48 2.96 -4.50
CA HIS A 77 -3.16 3.38 -4.02
C HIS A 77 -3.02 3.04 -2.52
N LEU A 78 -1.78 2.86 -2.08
CA LEU A 78 -1.43 2.66 -0.69
C LEU A 78 -0.99 3.99 -0.07
N ILE A 79 -1.33 4.20 1.19
CA ILE A 79 -0.78 5.28 1.99
C ILE A 79 0.47 4.74 2.70
N ALA A 80 1.63 5.04 2.14
CA ALA A 80 2.91 4.61 2.70
C ALA A 80 3.34 5.49 3.89
N ASP A 81 3.08 6.79 3.77
CA ASP A 81 3.46 7.81 4.75
C ASP A 81 2.24 8.58 5.24
N GLY A 82 2.12 8.74 6.56
CA GLY A 82 1.04 9.52 7.18
C GLY A 82 -0.31 8.81 7.18
N LEU A 83 -1.37 9.60 7.02
CA LEU A 83 -2.76 9.16 7.08
C LEU A 83 -3.46 9.45 5.76
N ALA A 84 -4.42 8.60 5.39
CA ALA A 84 -5.33 8.97 4.32
C ALA A 84 -6.14 10.21 4.75
N ALA A 85 -6.56 11.01 3.76
CA ALA A 85 -7.27 12.26 4.02
C ALA A 85 -8.56 12.01 4.84
N GLY A 86 -8.66 12.65 6.00
CA GLY A 86 -9.81 12.52 6.90
C GLY A 86 -9.94 11.17 7.62
N GLN A 87 -8.92 10.30 7.54
CA GLN A 87 -8.94 8.98 8.15
C GLN A 87 -7.99 8.88 9.35
N SER A 88 -8.38 8.08 10.33
CA SER A 88 -7.52 7.67 11.44
C SER A 88 -6.41 6.71 11.00
N THR A 89 -5.47 6.44 11.89
CA THR A 89 -4.44 5.40 11.68
C THR A 89 -5.05 4.03 11.41
N VAL A 90 -6.12 3.66 12.13
CA VAL A 90 -6.76 2.35 11.95
C VAL A 90 -7.48 2.27 10.61
N GLU A 91 -8.19 3.33 10.21
CA GLU A 91 -8.82 3.39 8.89
C GLU A 91 -7.80 3.32 7.75
N THR A 92 -6.71 4.09 7.85
CA THR A 92 -5.62 4.06 6.86
C THR A 92 -5.01 2.65 6.77
N PHE A 93 -4.78 2.00 7.91
CA PHE A 93 -4.20 0.66 7.96
C PHE A 93 -5.13 -0.42 7.41
N VAL A 94 -6.43 -0.34 7.73
CA VAL A 94 -7.46 -1.25 7.18
C VAL A 94 -7.56 -1.06 5.67
N GLY A 95 -7.60 0.19 5.18
CA GLY A 95 -7.61 0.50 3.75
C GLY A 95 -6.40 -0.10 3.02
N ASN A 96 -5.19 0.12 3.53
CA ASN A 96 -3.98 -0.50 2.98
C ASN A 96 -4.05 -2.05 3.00
N THR A 97 -4.55 -2.63 4.09
CA THR A 97 -4.66 -4.09 4.24
C THR A 97 -5.61 -4.68 3.20
N CYS A 98 -6.78 -4.06 2.98
CA CYS A 98 -7.70 -4.50 1.94
C CYS A 98 -7.12 -4.32 0.54
N ALA A 99 -6.52 -3.17 0.24
CA ALA A 99 -5.88 -2.93 -1.04
C ALA A 99 -4.81 -3.98 -1.36
N ILE A 100 -3.93 -4.26 -0.39
CA ILE A 100 -2.88 -5.30 -0.52
C ILE A 100 -3.50 -6.68 -0.70
N THR A 101 -4.50 -7.05 0.11
CA THR A 101 -5.12 -8.38 0.06
C THR A 101 -5.79 -8.62 -1.29
N ASN A 102 -6.61 -7.68 -1.75
CA ASN A 102 -7.30 -7.77 -3.04
C ASN A 102 -6.31 -7.76 -4.21
N GLY A 103 -5.30 -6.87 -4.17
CA GLY A 103 -4.28 -6.79 -5.22
C GLY A 103 -3.40 -8.03 -5.32
N LEU A 104 -3.13 -8.71 -4.20
CA LEU A 104 -2.42 -9.98 -4.15
C LEU A 104 -3.33 -11.20 -4.37
N GLN A 105 -4.49 -11.00 -5.03
CA GLN A 105 -5.43 -12.05 -5.42
C GLN A 105 -6.10 -12.78 -4.25
N GLY A 106 -6.05 -12.21 -3.05
CA GLY A 106 -6.90 -12.60 -1.92
C GLY A 106 -8.25 -11.88 -1.97
N GLN A 107 -8.98 -11.99 -0.86
CA GLN A 107 -10.24 -11.28 -0.65
C GLN A 107 -10.20 -10.62 0.72
N CYS A 108 -10.37 -9.30 0.77
CA CYS A 108 -10.49 -8.61 2.04
C CYS A 108 -11.79 -8.99 2.74
N ASP A 109 -11.73 -9.22 4.05
CA ASP A 109 -12.92 -9.22 4.91
C ASP A 109 -13.25 -7.77 5.28
N GLU A 110 -13.99 -7.10 4.39
CA GLU A 110 -14.37 -5.69 4.57
C GLU A 110 -15.22 -5.51 5.84
N ALA A 111 -16.10 -6.47 6.13
CA ALA A 111 -16.95 -6.43 7.32
C ALA A 111 -16.13 -6.47 8.62
N ALA A 112 -15.11 -7.32 8.69
CA ALA A 112 -14.18 -7.35 9.82
C ALA A 112 -13.35 -6.06 9.90
N GLY A 113 -12.92 -5.52 8.76
CA GLY A 113 -12.21 -4.24 8.68
C GLY A 113 -13.04 -3.08 9.25
N GLU A 114 -14.29 -2.93 8.82
CA GLU A 114 -15.20 -1.92 9.34
C GLU A 114 -15.52 -2.11 10.83
N ALA A 115 -15.69 -3.36 11.27
CA ALA A 115 -15.91 -3.66 12.68
C ALA A 115 -14.72 -3.25 13.54
N LEU A 116 -13.49 -3.43 13.05
CA LEU A 116 -12.28 -2.96 13.70
C LEU A 116 -12.23 -1.42 13.79
N VAL A 117 -12.54 -0.73 12.69
CA VAL A 117 -12.61 0.74 12.64
C VAL A 117 -13.63 1.27 13.65
N ARG A 118 -14.87 0.75 13.64
CA ARG A 118 -15.93 1.16 14.57
C ARG A 118 -15.52 0.94 16.03
N ARG A 119 -14.94 -0.23 16.34
CA ARG A 119 -14.49 -0.54 17.70
C ARG A 119 -13.40 0.43 18.16
N TRP A 120 -12.47 0.78 17.27
CA TRP A 120 -11.43 1.74 17.60
C TRP A 120 -11.98 3.16 17.82
N GLY A 121 -12.92 3.60 16.98
CA GLY A 121 -13.58 4.90 17.12
C GLY A 121 -14.23 5.07 18.50
N MET A 122 -14.99 4.07 18.95
CA MET A 122 -15.61 4.09 20.29
C MET A 122 -14.58 4.22 21.42
N LEU A 123 -13.45 3.52 21.32
CA LEU A 123 -12.39 3.60 22.33
C LEU A 123 -11.73 4.98 22.34
N ALA A 124 -11.44 5.55 21.17
CA ALA A 124 -10.84 6.87 21.03
C ALA A 124 -11.74 7.96 21.64
N ASP A 125 -13.04 7.91 21.36
CA ASP A 125 -14.03 8.86 21.87
C ASP A 125 -14.19 8.77 23.40
N HIS A 126 -14.12 7.57 23.98
CA HIS A 126 -14.15 7.38 25.44
C HIS A 126 -12.94 8.00 26.13
N THR A 127 -11.74 7.91 25.55
CA THR A 127 -10.56 8.60 26.08
C THR A 127 -10.70 10.11 26.06
N HIS A 128 -11.35 10.68 25.04
CA HIS A 128 -11.56 12.13 24.97
C HIS A 128 -12.64 12.62 25.95
N SER A 129 -13.71 11.84 26.13
CA SER A 129 -14.77 12.16 27.10
C SER A 129 -14.27 12.13 28.55
N THR A 130 -13.44 11.15 28.91
CA THR A 130 -12.86 11.04 30.26
C THR A 130 -11.80 12.10 30.55
N ALA A 131 -10.97 12.46 29.57
CA ALA A 131 -9.98 13.54 29.73
C ALA A 131 -10.64 14.91 29.93
N ALA A 132 -11.73 15.21 29.21
CA ALA A 132 -12.49 16.45 29.39
C ALA A 132 -13.17 16.51 30.76
N ALA A 133 -13.74 15.40 31.24
CA ALA A 133 -14.38 15.31 32.55
C ALA A 133 -13.38 15.44 33.72
N ALA A 134 -12.13 14.99 33.56
CA ALA A 134 -11.09 15.13 34.58
C ALA A 134 -10.44 16.52 34.66
N ALA A 135 -10.67 17.36 33.63
CA ALA A 135 -10.16 18.73 33.55
C ALA A 135 -11.19 19.81 33.95
N SER A 136 -12.39 19.38 34.39
CA SER A 136 -13.51 20.22 34.85
C SER A 136 -13.63 20.16 36.37
#